data_AF-A0A7Y1VZF0-F1
#
_entry.id   AF-A0A7Y1VZF0-F1
#
_cell.length_a   1.000
_cell.length_b   1.000
_cell.length_c   1.000
_cell.angle_alpha   90.00
_cell.angle_beta   90.00
_cell.angle_gamma   90.00
#
_symmetry.space_group_name_H-M   'P 1'
#
loop_
_entity.id
_entity.type
_entity.pdbx_description
1 polymer ?
#
loop_
_entity_poly.entity_id
_entity_poly.type
_entity_poly.pdbx_seq_one_letter_code
_entity_poly.pdbx_strand_id
1 'polypeptide(L)'
;MTLLLVNTLIIAILRRLEAPLLLKSGRCVISLLFCSFTLCRVCDAQIPTIQDCLGAIPICTGIYTESKAPTGSGNYPSEINGTGNGGISCMDAEVSSIWYTFTVNKTGKFGFILTPNDPNDDYDWALFNITNATCSQIFHDIALQVSCNAAGGETCHGNTGADGKTTYS
;
A
#
# COMPACT_ATOMS: atom_id res chain seq x y z
N MET A 1 -0.37 -17.11 -8.80
CA MET A 1 0.00 -16.51 -10.10
C MET A 1 1.33 -17.10 -10.58
N THR A 2 1.46 -17.41 -11.88
CA THR A 2 2.75 -17.78 -12.48
C THR A 2 3.48 -16.50 -12.88
N LEU A 3 4.68 -16.28 -12.37
CA LEU A 3 5.54 -15.16 -12.73
C LEU A 3 6.60 -15.60 -13.73
N LEU A 4 6.91 -14.70 -14.66
CA LEU A 4 8.01 -14.86 -15.60
C LEU A 4 9.28 -14.23 -15.02
N LEU A 5 10.43 -14.71 -15.50
CA LEU A 5 11.72 -14.05 -15.29
C LEU A 5 11.60 -12.55 -15.60
N VAL A 6 12.27 -11.70 -14.81
CA VAL A 6 12.27 -10.22 -14.89
C VAL A 6 11.01 -9.50 -14.45
N ASN A 7 10.00 -10.20 -13.92
CA ASN A 7 8.86 -9.51 -13.32
C ASN A 7 9.28 -8.77 -12.04
N THR A 8 8.94 -7.49 -11.94
CA THR A 8 9.00 -6.69 -10.71
C THR A 8 7.60 -6.61 -10.13
N LEU A 9 7.44 -7.19 -8.94
CA LEU A 9 6.23 -7.06 -8.16
C LEU A 9 6.44 -6.07 -7.02
N ILE A 10 5.36 -5.39 -6.66
CA ILE A 10 5.30 -4.57 -5.46
C ILE A 10 4.03 -4.91 -4.69
N ILE A 11 4.12 -5.03 -3.38
CA ILE A 11 2.98 -5.28 -2.49
C ILE A 11 2.84 -4.13 -1.52
N ALA A 12 1.62 -3.65 -1.35
CA ALA A 12 1.25 -2.79 -0.24
C ALA A 12 0.53 -3.64 0.81
N ILE A 13 0.97 -3.57 2.06
CA ILE A 13 0.36 -4.25 3.20
C ILE A 13 -0.13 -3.20 4.18
N LEU A 14 -1.42 -3.19 4.49
CA LEU A 14 -2.08 -2.19 5.34
C LEU A 14 -2.63 -2.87 6.59
N ARG A 15 -2.33 -2.33 7.76
CA ARG A 15 -3.01 -2.75 8.99
C ARG A 15 -4.32 -1.98 9.13
N ARG A 16 -5.45 -2.68 9.07
CA ARG A 16 -6.76 -2.07 9.34
C ARG A 16 -6.86 -1.77 10.83
N LEU A 17 -6.86 -0.49 11.17
CA LEU A 17 -7.21 -0.04 12.50
C LEU A 17 -8.73 0.11 12.56
N GLU A 18 -9.41 -0.64 13.42
CA GLU A 18 -10.80 -0.34 13.76
C GLU A 18 -10.84 1.04 14.43
N ALA A 19 -11.11 2.08 13.65
CA ALA A 19 -11.18 3.44 14.16
C ALA A 19 -12.55 3.68 14.82
N PRO A 20 -12.62 4.10 16.10
CA PRO A 20 -13.81 4.75 16.59
C PRO A 20 -14.02 6.06 15.81
N LEU A 21 -15.25 6.25 15.30
CA LEU A 21 -15.72 7.45 14.60
C LEU A 21 -15.30 8.74 15.34
N LEU A 22 -14.26 9.41 14.85
CA LEU A 22 -13.90 10.76 15.29
C LEU A 22 -14.07 11.75 14.13
N LEU A 23 -15.16 12.51 14.21
CA LEU A 23 -15.48 13.66 13.38
C LEU A 23 -14.36 14.72 13.47
N LYS A 24 -13.58 14.92 12.41
CA LYS A 24 -12.74 16.13 12.29
C LYS A 24 -13.60 17.29 11.83
N SER A 25 -14.00 18.15 12.77
CA SER A 25 -14.47 19.50 12.47
C SER A 25 -13.34 20.51 12.68
N GLY A 26 -13.12 21.37 11.69
CA GLY A 26 -12.09 22.40 11.73
C GLY A 26 -12.25 23.35 10.56
N ARG A 27 -13.20 24.29 10.67
CA ARG A 27 -13.27 25.44 9.77
C ARG A 27 -12.20 26.44 10.22
N CYS A 28 -11.26 26.78 9.35
CA CYS A 28 -10.39 27.94 9.55
C CYS A 28 -10.61 28.91 8.38
N VAL A 29 -11.22 30.05 8.70
CA VAL A 29 -11.40 31.21 7.82
C VAL A 29 -10.34 32.25 8.21
N ILE A 30 -9.94 33.11 7.26
CA ILE A 30 -9.14 34.38 7.34
C ILE A 30 -7.90 34.26 6.44
N SER A 31 -7.48 35.21 5.60
CA SER A 31 -8.01 36.45 5.00
C SER A 31 -6.98 36.81 3.89
N LEU A 32 -7.42 37.41 2.79
CA LEU A 32 -6.56 37.86 1.69
C LEU A 32 -5.69 39.05 2.10
N LEU A 33 -4.38 38.98 1.82
CA LEU A 33 -3.56 40.16 1.55
C LEU A 33 -2.42 39.82 0.58
N PHE A 34 -2.42 40.49 -0.58
CA PHE A 34 -1.40 40.40 -1.63
C PHE A 34 -0.10 41.08 -1.17
N CYS A 35 1.01 40.34 -1.12
CA CYS A 35 2.35 40.92 -1.13
C CYS A 35 3.23 40.09 -2.08
N SER A 36 3.56 40.70 -3.22
CA SER A 36 4.42 40.12 -4.26
C SER A 36 5.88 40.14 -3.80
N PHE A 37 6.30 39.06 -3.13
CA PHE A 37 7.70 38.70 -2.98
C PHE A 37 8.00 37.48 -3.85
N THR A 38 8.97 37.62 -4.75
CA THR A 38 9.44 36.57 -5.65
C THR A 38 9.98 35.39 -4.84
N LEU A 39 9.12 34.41 -4.57
CA LEU A 39 9.50 33.14 -3.99
C LEU A 39 10.29 32.36 -5.03
N CYS A 40 11.61 32.33 -4.89
CA CYS A 40 12.36 31.17 -5.36
C CYS A 40 11.83 29.98 -4.55
N ARG A 41 10.82 29.29 -5.08
CA ARG A 41 10.33 28.03 -4.53
C ARG A 41 11.46 27.04 -4.74
N VAL A 42 12.26 26.79 -3.70
CA VAL A 42 13.02 25.56 -3.65
C VAL A 42 11.96 24.45 -3.68
N CYS A 43 11.95 23.66 -4.75
CA CYS A 43 11.11 22.48 -4.81
C CYS A 43 11.79 21.44 -3.93
N ASP A 44 11.42 21.38 -2.67
CA ASP A 44 11.84 20.27 -1.81
C ASP A 44 11.06 19.03 -2.27
N ALA A 45 11.77 18.12 -2.94
CA ALA A 45 11.24 16.77 -3.14
C ALA A 45 11.22 16.10 -1.76
N GLN A 46 10.03 15.67 -1.33
CA GLN A 46 9.89 14.87 -0.12
C GLN A 46 10.62 13.53 -0.29
N ILE A 47 11.16 12.97 0.79
CA ILE A 47 11.91 11.71 0.73
C ILE A 47 10.91 10.55 0.91
N PRO A 48 10.82 9.58 -0.02
CA PRO A 48 9.99 8.40 0.19
C PRO A 48 10.41 7.63 1.45
N THR A 49 9.42 7.12 2.17
CA THR A 49 9.54 6.26 3.35
C THR A 49 9.05 4.85 3.01
N ILE A 50 9.17 3.91 3.94
CA ILE A 50 8.64 2.54 3.74
C ILE A 50 7.10 2.51 3.56
N GLN A 51 6.42 3.59 3.93
CA GLN A 51 4.98 3.79 3.71
C GLN A 51 4.66 4.31 2.30
N ASP A 52 5.67 4.56 1.47
CA ASP A 52 5.51 5.10 0.12
C ASP A 52 6.01 4.06 -0.90
N CYS A 53 5.33 3.93 -2.05
CA CYS A 53 5.69 2.97 -3.09
C CYS A 53 7.14 3.13 -3.56
N LEU A 54 7.62 4.39 -3.67
CA LEU A 54 9.02 4.67 -4.04
C LEU A 54 10.04 4.34 -2.94
N GLY A 55 9.60 4.11 -1.70
CA GLY A 55 10.43 3.66 -0.58
C GLY A 55 10.28 2.18 -0.24
N ALA A 56 9.70 1.39 -1.16
CA ALA A 56 9.44 -0.03 -0.95
C ALA A 56 10.69 -0.83 -0.60
N ILE A 57 10.57 -1.72 0.38
CA ILE A 57 11.67 -2.55 0.88
C ILE A 57 11.88 -3.75 -0.07
N PRO A 58 13.07 -3.93 -0.67
CA PRO A 58 13.34 -5.10 -1.50
C PRO A 58 13.52 -6.36 -0.65
N ILE A 59 12.69 -7.37 -0.90
CA ILE A 59 12.78 -8.67 -0.23
C ILE A 59 13.55 -9.66 -1.10
N CYS A 60 14.66 -10.16 -0.56
CA CYS A 60 15.54 -11.14 -1.22
C CYS A 60 15.64 -12.48 -0.48
N THR A 61 14.86 -12.65 0.59
CA THR A 61 14.87 -13.83 1.46
C THR A 61 13.50 -14.53 1.47
N GLY A 62 13.46 -15.80 1.87
CA GLY A 62 12.20 -16.55 1.98
C GLY A 62 11.34 -16.15 3.19
N ILE A 63 11.94 -15.48 4.19
CA ILE A 63 11.27 -14.98 5.39
C ILE A 63 11.80 -13.57 5.66
N TYR A 64 10.89 -12.66 5.97
CA TYR A 64 11.17 -11.29 6.37
C TYR A 64 10.18 -10.90 7.48
N THR A 65 10.63 -10.10 8.45
CA THR A 65 9.86 -9.78 9.66
C THR A 65 9.92 -8.30 9.96
N GLU A 66 8.77 -7.71 10.28
CA GLU A 66 8.67 -6.36 10.82
C GLU A 66 8.28 -6.39 12.29
N SER A 67 8.82 -5.45 13.06
CA SER A 67 8.50 -5.33 14.49
C SER A 67 7.16 -4.65 14.73
N LYS A 68 6.78 -3.69 13.87
CA LYS A 68 5.58 -2.87 14.03
C LYS A 68 5.13 -2.27 12.70
N ALA A 69 3.81 -2.21 12.50
CA ALA A 69 3.22 -1.42 11.41
C ALA A 69 3.30 0.10 11.72
N PRO A 70 3.67 0.95 10.74
CA PRO A 70 3.68 2.39 10.90
C PRO A 70 2.26 2.95 11.02
N THR A 71 2.15 4.25 11.30
CA THR A 71 0.87 4.97 11.37
C THR A 71 0.91 6.16 10.43
N GLY A 72 -0.17 6.41 9.69
CA GLY A 72 -0.26 7.50 8.72
C GLY A 72 -0.24 6.99 7.28
N SER A 73 0.07 7.86 6.31
CA SER A 73 0.01 7.54 4.87
C SER A 73 1.32 7.85 4.14
N GLY A 74 2.44 7.81 4.87
CA GLY A 74 3.74 8.21 4.31
C GLY A 74 3.82 9.69 3.94
N ASN A 75 4.80 10.01 3.09
CA ASN A 75 4.98 11.35 2.53
C ASN A 75 4.20 11.53 1.22
N TYR A 76 3.98 10.46 0.46
CA TYR A 76 3.26 10.38 -0.80
C TYR A 76 1.89 9.71 -0.60
N PRO A 77 0.87 10.42 -0.10
CA PRO A 77 -0.44 9.81 0.09
C PRO A 77 -1.15 9.55 -1.25
N SER A 78 -2.17 8.69 -1.19
CA SER A 78 -3.04 8.37 -2.33
C SER A 78 -2.31 7.66 -3.47
N GLU A 79 -1.41 6.72 -3.17
CA GLU A 79 -0.78 5.90 -4.20
C GLU A 79 -1.69 4.75 -4.67
N ILE A 80 -2.66 4.36 -3.84
CA ILE A 80 -3.70 3.37 -4.16
C ILE A 80 -5.06 4.02 -4.27
N ASN A 81 -5.74 3.77 -5.38
CA ASN A 81 -7.10 4.25 -5.63
C ASN A 81 -8.13 3.27 -5.05
N GLY A 82 -8.26 3.27 -3.72
CA GLY A 82 -9.09 2.31 -2.97
C GLY A 82 -10.60 2.55 -3.04
N THR A 83 -11.38 1.48 -2.85
CA THR A 83 -12.85 1.46 -2.94
C THR A 83 -13.57 2.35 -1.93
N GLY A 84 -13.02 2.62 -0.74
CA GLY A 84 -13.68 3.45 0.28
C GLY A 84 -13.92 4.91 -0.14
N ASN A 85 -13.25 5.37 -1.21
CA ASN A 85 -13.51 6.66 -1.85
C ASN A 85 -14.07 6.52 -3.28
N GLY A 86 -14.67 5.38 -3.62
CA GLY A 86 -15.18 5.08 -4.97
C GLY A 86 -14.11 4.71 -5.99
N GLY A 87 -12.94 4.27 -5.51
CA GLY A 87 -11.82 3.85 -6.35
C GLY A 87 -11.97 2.48 -7.00
N ILE A 88 -10.90 2.06 -7.68
CA ILE A 88 -10.85 0.86 -8.53
C ILE A 88 -10.11 -0.32 -7.88
N SER A 89 -9.22 -0.05 -6.92
CA SER A 89 -8.50 -1.07 -6.16
C SER A 89 -9.42 -1.66 -5.09
N CYS A 90 -9.30 -2.96 -4.85
CA CYS A 90 -10.01 -3.66 -3.77
C CYS A 90 -9.59 -3.21 -2.36
N MET A 91 -8.45 -2.52 -2.25
CA MET A 91 -7.99 -1.91 -1.00
C MET A 91 -8.89 -0.74 -0.61
N ASP A 92 -8.85 -0.34 0.66
CA ASP A 92 -9.37 0.94 1.10
C ASP A 92 -8.29 2.04 0.96
N ALA A 93 -8.44 3.16 1.66
CA ALA A 93 -7.43 4.21 1.76
C ALA A 93 -6.11 3.66 2.31
N GLU A 94 -5.01 4.17 1.75
CA GLU A 94 -3.66 3.84 2.20
C GLU A 94 -3.34 4.48 3.55
N VAL A 95 -3.69 3.77 4.62
CA VAL A 95 -3.37 4.16 5.99
C VAL A 95 -2.64 3.01 6.66
N SER A 96 -1.50 3.29 7.28
CA SER A 96 -0.63 2.33 7.96
C SER A 96 -0.08 1.25 7.01
N SER A 97 0.33 1.67 5.81
CA SER A 97 0.91 0.80 4.77
C SER A 97 2.40 0.54 4.99
N ILE A 98 2.89 -0.60 4.54
CA ILE A 98 4.31 -0.79 4.18
C ILE A 98 4.36 -1.36 2.77
N TRP A 99 5.26 -0.82 1.95
CA TRP A 99 5.50 -1.31 0.60
C TRP A 99 6.72 -2.21 0.55
N TYR A 100 6.61 -3.32 -0.18
CA TYR A 100 7.72 -4.24 -0.45
C TYR A 100 7.82 -4.54 -1.93
N THR A 101 9.03 -4.77 -2.42
CA THR A 101 9.27 -5.19 -3.81
C THR A 101 9.95 -6.54 -3.90
N PHE A 102 9.59 -7.31 -4.91
CA PHE A 102 10.18 -8.60 -5.24
C PHE A 102 10.64 -8.58 -6.70
N THR A 103 11.88 -9.00 -6.94
CA THR A 103 12.37 -9.25 -8.30
C THR A 103 12.41 -10.75 -8.55
N VAL A 104 11.64 -11.20 -9.54
CA VAL A 104 11.53 -12.62 -9.89
C VAL A 104 12.76 -13.06 -10.67
N ASN A 105 13.61 -13.86 -10.03
CA ASN A 105 14.84 -14.38 -10.63
C ASN A 105 14.67 -15.75 -11.32
N LYS A 106 13.51 -16.39 -11.18
CA LYS A 106 13.14 -17.66 -11.84
C LYS A 106 11.64 -17.70 -12.11
N THR A 107 11.26 -18.16 -13.31
CA THR A 107 9.86 -18.42 -13.64
C THR A 107 9.28 -19.47 -12.69
N GLY A 108 8.08 -19.22 -12.17
CA GLY A 108 7.45 -20.13 -11.22
C GLY A 108 6.19 -19.56 -10.59
N LYS A 109 5.62 -20.30 -9.62
CA LYS A 109 4.52 -19.79 -8.81
C LYS A 109 5.07 -18.88 -7.72
N PHE A 110 4.45 -17.72 -7.57
CA PHE A 110 4.68 -16.82 -6.46
C PHE A 110 3.50 -16.86 -5.50
N GLY A 111 3.84 -16.82 -4.21
CA GLY A 111 2.90 -16.78 -3.11
C GLY A 111 3.65 -16.41 -1.84
N PHE A 112 2.90 -15.90 -0.86
CA PHE A 112 3.42 -15.50 0.45
C PHE A 112 2.33 -15.73 1.49
N ILE A 113 2.76 -15.79 2.75
CA ILE A 113 1.89 -15.78 3.92
C ILE A 113 2.34 -14.60 4.78
N LEU A 114 1.40 -13.77 5.18
CA LEU A 114 1.55 -12.75 6.20
C LEU A 114 1.08 -13.35 7.52
N THR A 115 1.95 -13.32 8.51
CA THR A 115 1.65 -13.75 9.88
C THR A 115 1.75 -12.53 10.78
N PRO A 116 0.60 -12.03 11.28
CA PRO A 116 0.59 -10.92 12.23
C PRO A 116 1.31 -11.26 13.54
N ASN A 117 1.92 -10.25 14.17
CA ASN A 117 2.46 -10.40 15.51
C ASN A 117 1.33 -10.56 16.56
N ASP A 118 0.19 -9.89 16.35
CA ASP A 118 -1.05 -10.09 17.11
C ASP A 118 -2.09 -10.79 16.21
N PRO A 119 -2.60 -11.97 16.57
CA PRO A 119 -3.57 -12.69 15.74
C PRO A 119 -4.90 -11.98 15.55
N ASN A 120 -5.20 -10.93 16.34
CA ASN A 120 -6.38 -10.08 16.18
C ASN A 120 -6.16 -8.92 15.19
N ASP A 121 -4.92 -8.72 14.71
CA ASP A 121 -4.67 -7.73 13.67
C ASP A 121 -5.25 -8.19 12.34
N ASP A 122 -5.94 -7.25 11.69
CA ASP A 122 -6.45 -7.39 10.34
C ASP A 122 -5.50 -6.68 9.36
N TYR A 123 -4.92 -7.45 8.45
CA TYR A 123 -3.98 -6.97 7.44
C TYR A 123 -4.57 -7.17 6.05
N ASP A 124 -4.78 -6.05 5.36
CA ASP A 124 -5.16 -6.02 3.95
C ASP A 124 -3.89 -5.95 3.08
N TRP A 125 -3.94 -6.49 1.87
CA TRP A 125 -2.83 -6.40 0.92
C TRP A 125 -3.27 -6.34 -0.53
N ALA A 126 -2.48 -5.63 -1.34
CA ALA A 126 -2.59 -5.64 -2.80
C ALA A 126 -1.23 -5.83 -3.45
N LEU A 127 -1.19 -6.73 -4.42
CA LEU A 127 -0.01 -7.07 -5.20
C LEU A 127 -0.15 -6.46 -6.60
N PHE A 128 0.86 -5.70 -7.00
CA PHE A 128 0.92 -5.04 -8.29
C PHE A 128 2.11 -5.54 -9.11
N ASN A 129 1.91 -5.68 -10.42
CA ASN A 129 2.98 -5.94 -11.38
C ASN A 129 3.43 -4.63 -12.01
N ILE A 130 4.60 -4.15 -11.60
CA ILE A 130 5.19 -2.89 -12.04
C ILE A 130 6.38 -3.08 -12.99
N THR A 131 6.51 -4.26 -13.60
CA THR A 131 7.63 -4.59 -14.50
C THR A 131 7.86 -3.54 -15.59
N ASN A 132 6.77 -2.99 -16.13
CA ASN A 132 6.79 -1.95 -17.17
C ASN A 132 5.97 -0.72 -16.74
N ALA A 133 5.88 -0.44 -15.43
CA ALA A 133 5.10 0.66 -14.89
C ALA A 133 5.84 1.35 -13.73
N THR A 134 5.38 2.53 -13.37
CA THR A 134 5.88 3.31 -12.22
C THR A 134 4.86 3.31 -11.08
N CYS A 135 5.33 3.63 -9.86
CA CYS A 135 4.47 3.81 -8.69
C CYS A 135 3.28 4.75 -8.95
N SER A 136 3.51 5.87 -9.66
CA SER A 136 2.45 6.83 -9.97
C SER A 136 1.34 6.27 -10.85
N GLN A 137 1.57 5.18 -11.59
CA GLN A 137 0.56 4.56 -12.44
C GLN A 137 -0.40 3.66 -11.66
N ILE A 138 -0.01 3.17 -10.47
CA ILE A 138 -0.82 2.27 -9.64
C ILE A 138 -2.21 2.85 -9.35
N PHE A 139 -2.27 4.15 -9.05
CA PHE A 139 -3.53 4.85 -8.76
C PHE A 139 -4.52 4.84 -9.95
N HIS A 140 -4.01 4.84 -11.17
CA HIS A 140 -4.83 5.04 -12.38
C HIS A 140 -5.10 3.77 -13.16
N ASP A 141 -4.30 2.72 -12.98
CA ASP A 141 -4.35 1.52 -13.79
C ASP A 141 -4.58 0.27 -12.94
N ILE A 142 -5.84 -0.15 -12.86
CA ILE A 142 -6.22 -1.37 -12.14
C ILE A 142 -5.62 -2.64 -12.76
N ALA A 143 -5.20 -2.61 -14.04
CA ALA A 143 -4.57 -3.76 -14.68
C ALA A 143 -3.20 -4.08 -14.07
N LEU A 144 -2.58 -3.12 -13.36
CA LEU A 144 -1.37 -3.36 -12.59
C LEU A 144 -1.64 -4.23 -11.36
N GLN A 145 -2.85 -4.21 -10.79
CA GLN A 145 -3.20 -5.03 -9.63
C GLN A 145 -3.45 -6.47 -10.08
N VAL A 146 -2.56 -7.38 -9.68
CA VAL A 146 -2.58 -8.78 -10.11
C VAL A 146 -3.18 -9.73 -9.08
N SER A 147 -3.30 -9.30 -7.82
CA SER A 147 -3.99 -10.03 -6.76
C SER A 147 -4.19 -9.10 -5.57
N CYS A 148 -5.20 -9.36 -4.75
CA CYS A 148 -5.38 -8.65 -3.50
C CYS A 148 -6.28 -9.39 -2.52
N ASN A 149 -6.21 -9.00 -1.25
CA ASN A 149 -7.15 -9.37 -0.22
C ASN A 149 -7.38 -8.19 0.71
N ALA A 150 -8.63 -7.73 0.81
CA ALA A 150 -9.06 -6.70 1.76
C ALA A 150 -10.23 -7.17 2.65
N ALA A 151 -10.38 -8.49 2.79
CA ALA A 151 -11.44 -9.10 3.58
C ALA A 151 -11.10 -9.03 5.07
N GLY A 152 -12.02 -8.46 5.86
CA GLY A 152 -11.88 -8.27 7.30
C GLY A 152 -13.22 -8.35 8.04
N GLY A 153 -13.18 -8.16 9.37
CA GLY A 153 -14.36 -8.17 10.26
C GLY A 153 -14.10 -8.92 11.59
N GLU A 154 -15.07 -8.92 12.51
CA GLU A 154 -14.94 -9.46 13.89
C GLU A 154 -14.38 -10.89 13.99
N THR A 155 -14.43 -11.68 12.91
CA THR A 155 -13.95 -13.08 12.88
C THR A 155 -12.92 -13.35 11.77
N CYS A 156 -12.54 -12.32 11.01
CA CYS A 156 -11.67 -12.43 9.83
C CYS A 156 -10.41 -11.59 10.06
N HIS A 157 -9.54 -12.07 10.94
CA HIS A 157 -8.25 -11.48 11.28
C HIS A 157 -7.16 -12.56 11.33
N GLY A 158 -5.89 -12.17 11.47
CA GLY A 158 -4.77 -13.10 11.55
C GLY A 158 -4.12 -13.42 10.20
N ASN A 159 -3.75 -14.68 9.98
CA ASN A 159 -2.95 -15.06 8.82
C ASN A 159 -3.68 -14.81 7.49
N THR A 160 -3.02 -14.16 6.55
CA THR A 160 -3.51 -13.86 5.20
C THR A 160 -2.39 -14.05 4.18
N GLY A 161 -2.70 -14.04 2.88
CA GLY A 161 -1.67 -14.01 1.83
C GLY A 161 -2.11 -14.67 0.53
N ALA A 162 -1.24 -14.59 -0.48
CA ALA A 162 -1.44 -15.23 -1.78
C ALA A 162 -1.02 -16.70 -1.75
N ASP A 163 -1.72 -17.53 -0.96
CA ASP A 163 -1.38 -18.96 -0.76
C ASP A 163 -2.20 -19.93 -1.62
N GLY A 164 -3.11 -19.40 -2.45
CA GLY A 164 -3.94 -20.19 -3.37
C GLY A 164 -5.07 -20.96 -2.69
N LYS A 165 -5.39 -20.66 -1.43
CA LYS A 165 -6.53 -21.27 -0.73
C LYS A 165 -7.88 -20.63 -1.07
N THR A 166 -7.89 -19.48 -1.72
CA THR A 166 -9.12 -18.80 -2.18
C THR A 166 -9.23 -18.85 -3.70
N THR A 167 -10.46 -18.86 -4.22
CA THR A 167 -10.76 -18.85 -5.68
C THR A 167 -10.78 -17.44 -6.28
N TYR A 168 -10.50 -16.41 -5.48
CA TYR A 168 -10.38 -15.04 -5.96
C TYR A 168 -8.96 -14.86 -6.51
N SER A 169 -8.82 -15.11 -7.81
CA SER A 169 -7.61 -14.85 -8.59
C SER A 169 -7.54 -13.40 -9.04
#